data_AF-A0A519VS60-F1
#
_entry.id   AF-A0A519VS60-F1
#
_cell.length_a   1.000
_cell.length_b   1.000
_cell.length_c   1.000
_cell.angle_alpha   90.00
_cell.angle_beta   90.00
_cell.angle_gamma   90.00
#
_symmetry.space_group_name_H-M   'P 1'
#
loop_
_entity.id
_entity.type
_entity.pdbx_description
1 polymer ?
#
loop_
_entity_poly.entity_id
_entity_poly.type
_entity_poly.pdbx_seq_one_letter_code
_entity_poly.pdbx_strand_id
1 'polypeptide(L)'
;MPASSSIEIYCPACHWEPDGGAHWQCRCGHVWNTFDTGGTCPKCRYRWAVTLCPPRPGGCNVTSPHIDWYHGLDALVEELVEATLSAPVAVCCT
;
A
#
# COMPACT_ATOMS: atom_id res chain seq x y z
N MET A 1 25.59 4.62 2.86
CA MET A 1 24.83 3.39 3.18
C MET A 1 23.42 3.67 2.71
N PRO A 2 22.88 2.98 1.70
CA PRO A 2 21.48 3.23 1.36
C PRO A 2 20.65 2.84 2.58
N ALA A 3 19.70 3.71 2.95
CA ALA A 3 18.67 3.35 3.90
C ALA A 3 17.95 2.11 3.34
N SER A 4 17.65 1.13 4.18
CA SER A 4 16.78 0.04 3.79
C SER A 4 15.42 0.65 3.45
N SER A 5 15.09 0.77 2.17
CA SER A 5 13.85 1.36 1.68
C SER A 5 12.67 0.43 2.00
N SER A 6 12.17 0.45 3.24
CA SER A 6 11.00 -0.33 3.64
C SER A 6 9.73 0.51 3.53
N ILE A 7 8.69 -0.04 2.90
CA ILE A 7 7.35 0.53 2.97
C ILE A 7 6.75 0.19 4.33
N GLU A 8 6.28 1.21 5.02
CA GLU A 8 5.48 1.07 6.24
C GLU A 8 4.01 1.27 5.90
N ILE A 9 3.13 0.55 6.60
CA ILE A 9 1.69 0.67 6.39
C ILE A 9 1.03 1.10 7.70
N TYR A 10 0.49 2.31 7.74
CA TYR A 10 -0.27 2.80 8.89
C TYR A 10 -1.28 3.88 8.50
N CYS A 11 -2.33 4.02 9.32
CA CYS A 11 -3.36 5.02 9.11
C CYS A 11 -2.74 6.44 9.11
N PRO A 12 -2.91 7.23 8.05
CA PRO A 12 -2.32 8.57 7.97
C PRO A 12 -2.88 9.56 9.00
N ALA A 13 -4.04 9.25 9.59
CA ALA A 13 -4.67 10.12 10.60
C ALA A 13 -4.24 9.80 12.04
N CYS A 14 -4.05 8.52 12.39
CA CYS A 14 -3.83 8.11 13.78
C CYS A 14 -2.70 7.10 14.00
N HIS A 15 -1.93 6.77 12.96
CA HIS A 15 -0.81 5.81 13.00
C HIS A 15 -1.20 4.40 13.46
N TRP A 16 -2.47 4.02 13.32
CA TRP A 16 -2.87 2.63 13.55
C TRP A 16 -2.26 1.72 12.48
N GLU A 17 -1.57 0.67 12.91
CA GLU A 17 -0.93 -0.33 12.04
C GLU A 17 -1.86 -1.53 11.82
N PRO A 18 -2.00 -2.01 10.57
CA PRO A 18 -2.72 -3.25 10.29
C PRO A 18 -2.08 -4.46 10.97
N ASP A 19 -2.89 -5.19 11.73
CA ASP A 19 -2.48 -6.41 12.47
C ASP A 19 -2.49 -7.69 11.60
N GLY A 20 -2.66 -7.56 10.28
CA GLY A 20 -2.83 -8.67 9.35
C GLY A 20 -4.25 -9.28 9.32
N GLY A 21 -5.18 -8.76 10.13
CA GLY A 21 -6.56 -9.21 10.23
C GLY A 21 -7.46 -8.72 9.09
N ALA A 22 -8.58 -9.43 8.91
CA ALA A 22 -9.59 -9.12 7.90
C ALA A 22 -10.60 -8.08 8.41
N HIS A 23 -10.23 -6.80 8.39
CA HIS A 23 -11.05 -5.70 8.93
C HIS A 23 -12.02 -5.06 7.92
N TRP A 24 -11.86 -5.33 6.62
CA TRP A 24 -12.59 -4.61 5.57
C TRP A 24 -13.53 -5.50 4.79
N GLN A 25 -14.75 -5.01 4.53
CA GLN A 25 -15.76 -5.69 3.73
C GLN A 25 -15.98 -5.00 2.38
N CYS A 26 -16.04 -5.80 1.32
CA CYS A 26 -16.22 -5.32 -0.04
C CYS A 26 -17.71 -5.15 -0.32
N ARG A 27 -18.03 -4.39 -1.36
CA ARG A 27 -19.40 -4.30 -1.89
C ARG A 27 -19.98 -5.63 -2.37
N CYS A 28 -19.15 -6.65 -2.60
CA CYS A 28 -19.58 -8.02 -2.91
C CYS A 28 -19.73 -8.92 -1.66
N GLY A 29 -19.58 -8.36 -0.46
CA GLY A 29 -19.66 -9.04 0.83
C GLY A 29 -18.40 -9.77 1.28
N HIS A 30 -17.34 -9.83 0.46
CA HIS A 30 -16.08 -10.47 0.85
C HIS A 30 -15.34 -9.64 1.91
N VAL A 31 -14.90 -10.28 2.99
CA VAL A 31 -14.14 -9.65 4.08
C VAL A 31 -12.68 -10.07 3.96
N TRP A 32 -11.74 -9.13 3.97
CA TRP A 32 -10.31 -9.39 3.78
C TRP A 32 -9.43 -8.30 4.39
N ASN A 33 -8.12 -8.57 4.48
CA ASN A 33 -7.13 -7.53 4.72
C ASN A 33 -6.87 -6.77 3.42
N THR A 34 -7.23 -5.49 3.39
CA THR A 34 -7.11 -4.67 2.17
C THR A 34 -5.67 -4.53 1.68
N PHE A 35 -4.69 -4.65 2.58
CA PHE A 35 -3.27 -4.46 2.28
C PHE A 35 -2.63 -5.66 1.57
N ASP A 36 -3.20 -6.87 1.69
CA ASP A 36 -2.73 -8.07 0.98
C ASP A 36 -2.81 -7.93 -0.56
N THR A 37 -3.61 -6.99 -1.04
CA THR A 37 -3.99 -6.87 -2.46
C THR A 37 -3.95 -5.43 -2.98
N GLY A 38 -3.41 -4.49 -2.21
CA GLY A 38 -3.40 -3.07 -2.57
C GLY A 38 -4.80 -2.52 -2.85
N GLY A 39 -5.79 -2.89 -2.04
CA GLY A 39 -7.16 -2.41 -2.15
C GLY A 39 -8.02 -3.15 -3.18
N THR A 40 -7.49 -4.19 -3.83
CA THR A 40 -8.23 -4.95 -4.84
C THR A 40 -8.90 -6.17 -4.22
N CYS A 41 -10.24 -6.19 -4.19
CA CYS A 41 -10.98 -7.33 -3.66
C CYS A 41 -10.61 -8.64 -4.40
N PRO A 42 -10.13 -9.69 -3.71
CA PRO A 42 -9.70 -10.92 -4.38
C PRO A 42 -10.86 -11.69 -5.01
N LYS A 43 -12.10 -11.50 -4.51
CA LYS A 43 -13.30 -12.17 -5.04
C LYS A 43 -13.88 -11.52 -6.30
N CYS A 44 -14.09 -10.20 -6.28
CA CYS A 44 -14.79 -9.49 -7.38
C CYS A 44 -13.92 -8.53 -8.18
N ARG A 45 -12.62 -8.43 -7.85
CA ARG A 45 -11.62 -7.58 -8.51
C ARG A 45 -11.91 -6.07 -8.49
N TYR A 46 -12.93 -5.62 -7.76
CA TYR A 46 -13.16 -4.20 -7.52
C TYR A 46 -11.98 -3.61 -6.73
N ARG A 47 -11.41 -2.50 -7.23
CA ARG A 47 -10.31 -1.77 -6.59
C ARG A 47 -10.83 -0.58 -5.81
N TRP A 48 -10.61 -0.58 -4.51
CA TRP A 48 -10.98 0.52 -3.61
C TRP A 48 -9.94 1.64 -3.70
N ALA A 49 -10.42 2.89 -3.85
CA ALA A 49 -9.58 4.09 -3.83
C ALA A 49 -9.35 4.64 -2.41
N VAL A 50 -10.15 4.19 -1.45
CA VAL A 50 -10.13 4.66 -0.05
C VAL A 50 -10.18 3.47 0.90
N THR A 51 -9.68 3.68 2.12
CA THR A 51 -9.68 2.70 3.20
C THR A 51 -10.12 3.37 4.49
N LEU A 52 -11.10 2.75 5.16
CA LEU A 52 -11.55 3.15 6.49
C LEU A 52 -10.58 2.62 7.55
N CYS A 53 -10.11 3.47 8.46
CA CYS A 53 -9.38 3.01 9.63
C CYS A 53 -10.33 2.30 10.60
N PRO A 54 -10.12 1.02 10.96
CA PRO A 54 -11.08 0.29 11.78
C PRO A 54 -11.14 0.86 13.21
N PRO A 55 -12.33 1.07 13.80
CA PRO A 55 -12.43 1.65 15.15
C PRO A 55 -11.91 0.74 16.26
N ARG A 56 -11.80 -0.57 16.00
CA ARG A 56 -11.22 -1.56 16.91
C ARG A 56 -10.07 -2.28 16.20
N PRO A 57 -8.97 -2.62 16.90
CA PRO A 57 -8.76 -2.45 18.34
C PRO A 57 -8.35 -1.04 18.80
N GLY A 58 -8.12 -0.08 17.90
CA GLY A 58 -7.72 1.28 18.31
C GLY A 58 -7.56 2.30 17.20
N GLY A 59 -8.21 2.10 16.04
CA GLY A 59 -8.16 3.07 14.95
C GLY A 59 -9.19 4.18 15.08
N CYS A 60 -9.07 5.19 14.22
CA CYS A 60 -9.80 6.47 14.35
C CYS A 60 -11.14 6.54 13.61
N ASN A 61 -11.55 5.50 12.88
CA ASN A 61 -12.78 5.50 12.07
C ASN A 61 -12.82 6.59 10.97
N VAL A 62 -11.66 7.14 10.60
CA VAL A 62 -11.52 8.07 9.48
C VAL A 62 -11.25 7.28 8.20
N THR A 63 -11.88 7.69 7.11
CA THR A 63 -11.60 7.18 5.76
C THR A 63 -10.53 8.06 5.11
N SER A 64 -9.47 7.43 4.61
CA SER A 64 -8.38 8.09 3.90
C SER A 64 -8.19 7.46 2.52
N PRO A 65 -7.60 8.17 1.54
CA PRO A 65 -7.13 7.56 0.31
C PRO A 65 -6.27 6.32 0.60
N HIS A 66 -6.48 5.24 -0.14
CA HIS A 66 -5.78 3.98 0.13
C HIS A 66 -4.27 4.11 -0.04
N ILE A 67 -3.82 4.98 -0.96
CA ILE A 67 -2.39 5.22 -1.20
C ILE A 67 -1.71 5.91 0.00
N ASP A 68 -2.42 6.74 0.75
CA ASP A 68 -1.89 7.49 1.91
C ASP A 68 -1.59 6.58 3.11
N TRP A 69 -1.98 5.30 3.06
CA TRP A 69 -1.61 4.32 4.07
C TRP A 69 -0.19 3.79 3.89
N TYR A 70 0.42 3.99 2.72
CA TYR A 70 1.75 3.50 2.39
C TYR A 70 2.77 4.63 2.56
N HIS A 71 3.67 4.46 3.53
CA HIS A 71 4.71 5.43 3.87
C HIS A 71 6.07 4.94 3.41
N GLY A 72 6.96 5.87 3.05
CA GLY A 72 8.27 5.53 2.49
C GLY A 72 8.28 5.21 0.99
N LEU A 73 7.17 5.45 0.28
CA LEU A 73 7.09 5.25 -1.17
C LEU A 73 8.10 6.12 -1.94
N ASP A 74 8.33 7.36 -1.51
CA ASP A 74 9.26 8.28 -2.20
C ASP A 74 10.69 7.74 -2.22
N ALA A 75 11.15 7.17 -1.11
CA ALA A 75 12.50 6.58 -1.01
C ALA A 75 12.67 5.39 -1.97
N LEU A 76 11.64 4.54 -2.10
CA LEU A 76 11.65 3.45 -3.06
C LEU A 76 11.60 3.92 -4.51
N VAL A 77 10.82 4.97 -4.80
CA VAL A 77 10.76 5.54 -6.14
C VAL A 77 12.12 6.09 -6.53
N GLU A 78 12.80 6.80 -5.63
CA GLU A 78 14.14 7.34 -5.87
C GLU A 78 15.16 6.21 -6.15
N GLU A 79 15.13 5.14 -5.36
CA GLU A 79 15.99 3.96 -5.57
C GLU A 79 15.73 3.30 -6.94
N LEU A 80 14.46 3.13 -7.32
CA LEU A 80 14.09 2.53 -8.61
C LEU A 80 14.49 3.41 -9.80
N VAL A 81 14.31 4.73 -9.68
CA VAL A 81 14.72 5.69 -10.71
C VAL A 81 16.22 5.59 -10.93
N GLU A 82 17.03 5.66 -9.87
CA GLU A 82 18.48 5.52 -9.96
C GLU A 82 18.89 4.20 -10.63
N ALA A 83 18.27 3.08 -10.23
CA ALA A 83 18.53 1.76 -10.83
C ALA A 83 18.23 1.73 -12.33
N THR A 84 17.15 2.37 -12.79
CA THR A 84 16.78 2.40 -14.22
C THR A 84 17.67 3.33 -15.05
N LEU A 85 18.16 4.44 -14.47
CA LEU A 85 19.08 5.37 -15.14
C LEU A 85 20.50 4.80 -15.23
N SER A 86 20.92 4.00 -14.25
CA SER A 86 22.22 3.37 -14.19
C SER A 86 22.30 2.02 -14.94
N ALA A 87 21.17 1.49 -15.42
CA ALA A 87 21.15 0.26 -16.21
C ALA A 87 21.78 0.52 -17.61
N PRO A 88 22.80 -0.26 -18.04
CA PRO A 88 23.36 -0.09 -19.36
C PRO A 88 22.27 -0.39 -20.40
N VAL A 89 22.00 0.57 -21.29
CA VAL A 89 21.18 0.32 -22.47
C VAL A 89 21.92 -0.72 -23.30
N ALA A 90 21.46 -1.97 -23.28
CA ALA A 90 21.91 -2.98 -24.22
C ALA A 90 21.37 -2.61 -25.61
N VAL A 91 22.06 -1.67 -26.27
CA VAL A 91 21.88 -1.41 -27.70
C VAL A 91 22.52 -2.59 -28.43
N CYS A 92 21.73 -3.63 -28.69
CA CYS A 92 22.10 -4.63 -29.68
C CYS A 92 21.89 -4.02 -31.07
N CYS A 93 22.92 -3.36 -31.60
CA CYS A 93 23.03 -3.09 -33.04
C CYS A 93 23.37 -4.41 -33.76
N THR A 94 22.45 -4.88 -34.60
CA THR A 94 22.74 -5.82 -35.71
C THR A 94 22.18 -5.25 -36.99
#